data_AF-A0A7V9G0A1-F1
#
_entry.id   AF-A0A7V9G0A1-F1
#
_cell.length_a   1.000
_cell.length_b   1.000
_cell.length_c   1.000
_cell.angle_alpha   90.00
_cell.angle_beta   90.00
_cell.angle_gamma   90.00
#
_symmetry.space_group_name_H-M   'P 1'
#
loop_
_entity.id
_entity.type
_entity.pdbx_description
1 polymer ?
#
loop_
_entity_poly.entity_id
_entity_poly.type
_entity_poly.pdbx_seq_one_letter_code
_entity_poly.pdbx_strand_id
1 'polypeptide(L)'
;MQLAPLFEVLFALGVLVAAGALAAAATGQLGRRALVAVLLLLGALAVGAWVAFALAPGEELALAAGGLTACLLAGGSAYFLQPAVSRARRLDSELARAEERLRDLVAREAASSAAELERLLVRARSESVARLAEEERRLAEERRIDLAERERRAGVELAGSLADAQRAVESRLRGWSEDLDRASANLTTQLARLGERQSRLLAEAEARVAADVERLASGTEEQRSEIVRLREELKRVAEGVGAESQSTLEQHGIEQRRALGELTERLTRRERELSGRLEREESEAAQRLTSGFAEIERRALEGLERTVKNATRGYSESTAQSFEDAIKAAREDAARRFARELDRAVETMSRDAAGVLAERMTRAGDSGVQKLERRLNELAAHLERQREEIATALTQQLAAGETELRRQLQTLSAAAEAERAALESQLEELARRIDEAVAQARRRLVGLEGPRVD
;
A
#
# COMPACT_ATOMS: atom_id res chain seq x y z
N MET A 1 69.71 94.05 15.75
CA MET A 1 69.41 92.59 15.73
C MET A 1 68.43 92.33 14.61
N GLN A 2 68.72 91.37 13.73
CA GLN A 2 67.87 91.04 12.58
C GLN A 2 66.59 90.37 13.09
N LEU A 3 65.43 91.02 12.92
CA LEU A 3 64.13 90.53 13.39
C LEU A 3 63.50 89.47 12.45
N ALA A 4 63.96 89.41 11.19
CA ALA A 4 63.47 88.47 10.18
C ALA A 4 63.50 86.98 10.57
N PRO A 5 64.63 86.40 11.06
CA PRO A 5 64.69 84.95 11.36
C PRO A 5 63.74 84.53 12.49
N LEU A 6 63.37 85.44 13.39
CA LEU A 6 62.41 85.14 14.47
C LEU A 6 60.99 84.93 13.90
N PHE A 7 60.59 85.74 12.91
CA PHE A 7 59.26 85.68 12.32
C PHE A 7 59.09 84.47 11.39
N GLU A 8 60.15 84.03 10.71
CA GLU A 8 60.12 82.79 9.93
C GLU A 8 59.89 81.55 10.82
N VAL A 9 60.55 81.48 11.98
CA VAL A 9 60.33 80.39 12.95
C VAL A 9 58.92 80.47 13.53
N LEU A 10 58.41 81.67 13.84
CA LEU A 10 57.03 81.86 14.30
C LEU A 10 56.00 81.45 13.24
N PHE A 11 56.27 81.71 11.96
CA PHE A 11 55.42 81.29 10.87
C PHE A 11 55.41 79.76 10.72
N ALA A 12 56.58 79.11 10.69
CA ALA A 12 56.68 77.64 10.62
C ALA A 12 55.98 76.97 11.81
N LEU A 13 56.13 77.53 13.01
CA LEU A 13 55.42 77.08 14.21
C LEU A 13 53.90 77.28 14.06
N GLY A 14 53.47 78.42 13.51
CA GLY A 14 52.06 78.72 13.24
C GLY A 14 51.41 77.72 12.27
N VAL A 15 52.13 77.30 11.22
CA VAL A 15 51.68 76.28 10.27
C VAL A 15 51.51 74.93 10.96
N LEU A 16 52.48 74.50 11.78
CA LEU A 16 52.40 73.24 12.52
C LEU A 16 51.23 73.24 13.52
N VAL A 17 51.02 74.36 14.20
CA VAL A 17 49.90 74.54 15.15
C VAL A 17 48.55 74.51 14.42
N ALA A 18 48.43 75.16 13.26
CA ALA A 18 47.21 75.14 12.46
C ALA A 18 46.90 73.74 11.88
N ALA A 19 47.92 73.05 11.36
CA ALA A 19 47.78 71.67 10.87
C ALA A 19 47.41 70.69 12.00
N GLY A 20 48.04 70.83 13.17
CA GLY A 20 47.72 70.06 14.37
C GLY A 20 46.29 70.32 14.87
N ALA A 21 45.84 71.58 14.86
CA ALA A 21 44.47 71.95 15.23
C ALA A 21 43.44 71.36 14.27
N LEU A 22 43.71 71.34 12.96
CA LEU A 22 42.85 70.70 11.96
C LEU A 22 42.77 69.18 12.16
N ALA A 23 43.91 68.50 12.32
CA ALA A 23 43.94 67.06 12.57
C ALA A 23 43.22 66.69 13.88
N ALA A 24 43.39 67.51 14.92
CA ALA A 24 42.74 67.29 16.20
C ALA A 24 41.24 67.59 16.18
N ALA A 25 40.80 68.58 15.39
CA ALA A 25 39.38 68.84 15.16
C ALA A 25 38.72 67.70 14.37
N ALA A 26 39.41 67.14 13.36
CA ALA A 26 38.93 65.99 12.60
C ALA A 26 38.80 64.71 13.45
N THR A 27 39.74 64.50 14.39
CA THR A 27 39.68 63.36 15.32
C THR A 27 38.73 63.61 16.50
N GLY A 28 38.43 64.88 16.81
CA GLY A 28 37.54 65.29 17.91
C GLY A 28 38.20 65.23 19.28
N GLN A 29 39.55 65.19 19.35
CA GLN A 29 40.31 65.07 20.60
C GLN A 29 40.47 66.39 21.35
N LEU A 30 40.38 67.53 20.65
CA LEU A 30 40.58 68.86 21.23
C LEU A 30 39.25 69.53 21.60
N GLY A 31 39.12 69.91 22.87
CA GLY A 31 37.94 70.63 23.36
C GLY A 31 37.81 72.03 22.77
N ARG A 32 36.57 72.53 22.64
CA ARG A 32 36.26 73.87 22.07
C ARG A 32 37.12 74.99 22.68
N ARG A 33 37.41 74.92 23.99
CA ARG A 33 38.24 75.89 24.71
C ARG A 33 39.68 75.92 24.21
N ALA A 34 40.26 74.77 23.88
CA ALA A 34 41.62 74.67 23.40
C ALA A 34 41.76 75.14 21.94
N LEU A 35 40.75 74.88 21.09
CA LEU A 35 40.71 75.45 19.74
C LEU A 35 40.58 76.97 19.78
N VAL A 36 39.74 77.52 20.67
CA VAL A 36 39.64 78.98 20.88
C VAL A 36 40.98 79.55 21.38
N ALA A 37 41.67 78.87 22.30
CA ALA A 37 42.98 79.31 22.78
C ALA A 37 44.03 79.33 21.65
N VAL A 38 44.04 78.30 20.79
CA VAL A 38 44.93 78.24 19.62
C VAL A 38 44.61 79.34 18.61
N LEU A 39 43.33 79.59 18.32
CA LEU A 39 42.88 80.69 17.46
C LEU A 39 43.27 82.06 18.03
N LEU A 40 43.09 82.28 19.33
CA LEU A 40 43.50 83.53 19.98
C LEU A 40 45.02 83.73 19.94
N LEU A 41 45.80 82.66 20.13
CA LEU A 41 47.26 82.71 20.07
C LEU A 41 47.74 83.00 18.64
N LEU A 42 47.20 82.33 17.62
CA LEU A 42 47.50 82.61 16.22
C LEU A 42 47.06 84.03 15.82
N GLY A 43 45.92 84.49 16.34
CA GLY A 43 45.43 85.86 16.11
C GLY A 43 46.34 86.91 16.71
N ALA A 44 46.80 86.71 17.95
CA ALA A 44 47.76 87.61 18.61
C ALA A 44 49.10 87.65 17.86
N LEU A 45 49.60 86.50 17.39
CA LEU A 45 50.81 86.42 16.57
C LEU A 45 50.65 87.13 15.22
N ALA A 46 49.51 86.96 14.55
CA ALA A 46 49.22 87.63 13.28
C ALA A 46 49.15 89.15 13.45
N VAL A 47 48.45 89.64 14.48
CA VAL A 47 48.39 91.08 14.79
C VAL A 47 49.79 91.62 15.12
N GLY A 48 50.57 90.90 15.92
CA GLY A 48 51.95 91.29 16.23
C GLY A 48 52.84 91.37 14.98
N ALA A 49 52.69 90.44 14.04
CA ALA A 49 53.41 90.45 12.77
C ALA A 49 53.01 91.63 11.87
N TRP A 50 51.71 91.96 11.78
CA TRP A 50 51.23 93.13 11.04
C TRP A 50 51.69 94.46 11.65
N VAL A 51 51.70 94.56 12.99
CA VAL A 51 52.22 95.74 13.70
C VAL A 51 53.72 95.90 13.46
N ALA A 52 54.49 94.82 13.49
CA ALA A 52 55.92 94.84 13.18
C ALA A 52 56.20 95.25 11.73
N PHE A 53 55.41 94.72 10.77
CA PHE A 53 55.48 95.11 9.36
C PHE A 53 55.16 96.61 9.15
N ALA A 54 54.17 97.16 9.87
CA ALA A 54 53.82 98.57 9.79
C ALA A 54 54.93 99.50 10.30
N LEU A 55 55.71 99.05 11.29
CA LEU A 55 56.83 99.81 11.85
C LEU A 55 58.10 99.71 11.00
N ALA A 56 58.29 98.61 10.27
CA ALA A 56 59.44 98.37 9.40
C ALA A 56 59.03 97.53 8.18
N PRO A 57 58.63 98.16 7.06
CA PRO A 57 58.14 97.44 5.90
C PRO A 57 59.28 96.69 5.20
N GLY A 58 59.15 95.36 5.13
CA GLY A 58 60.06 94.46 4.42
C GLY A 58 59.30 93.27 3.84
N GLU A 59 59.74 92.76 2.68
CA GLU A 59 59.04 91.69 1.94
C GLU A 59 58.91 90.40 2.76
N GLU A 60 59.96 90.03 3.51
CA GLU A 60 59.98 88.84 4.37
C GLU A 60 58.92 88.92 5.50
N LEU A 61 58.69 90.13 6.04
CA LEU A 61 57.68 90.36 7.08
C LEU A 61 56.25 90.30 6.53
N ALA A 62 56.03 90.76 5.29
CA ALA A 62 54.73 90.65 4.63
C ALA A 62 54.34 89.18 4.39
N LEU A 63 55.29 88.35 3.96
CA LEU A 63 55.08 86.91 3.78
C LEU A 63 54.76 86.20 5.09
N ALA A 64 55.48 86.50 6.18
CA ALA A 64 55.21 85.92 7.49
C ALA A 64 53.84 86.36 8.06
N ALA A 65 53.47 87.64 7.91
CA ALA A 65 52.17 88.15 8.34
C ALA A 65 51.01 87.54 7.54
N GLY A 66 51.15 87.43 6.20
CA GLY A 66 50.18 86.76 5.34
C GLY A 66 50.07 85.25 5.59
N GLY A 67 51.19 84.62 5.92
CA GLY A 67 51.23 83.21 6.32
C GLY A 67 50.49 82.94 7.63
N LEU A 68 50.66 83.80 8.63
CA LEU A 68 49.96 83.69 9.92
C LEU A 68 48.45 83.96 9.81
N THR A 69 48.02 84.89 8.94
CA THR A 69 46.58 85.08 8.66
C THR A 69 45.97 83.89 7.92
N ALA A 70 46.69 83.26 6.98
CA ALA A 70 46.26 82.02 6.36
C ALA A 70 46.14 80.87 7.38
N CYS A 71 47.09 80.75 8.32
CA CYS A 71 47.03 79.80 9.43
C CYS A 71 45.82 80.05 10.34
N LEU A 72 45.50 81.32 10.61
CA LEU A 72 44.32 81.70 11.39
C LEU A 72 43.01 81.28 10.70
N LEU A 73 42.90 81.50 9.38
CA LEU A 73 41.74 81.09 8.59
C LEU A 73 41.59 79.56 8.54
N ALA A 74 42.70 78.83 8.36
CA ALA A 74 42.74 77.37 8.40
C ALA A 74 42.35 76.82 9.79
N GLY A 75 42.81 77.45 10.88
CA GLY A 75 42.37 77.13 12.24
C GLY A 75 40.89 77.46 12.47
N GLY A 76 40.39 78.53 11.85
CA GLY A 76 38.98 78.94 11.90
C GLY A 76 38.04 77.94 11.23
N SER A 77 38.44 77.35 10.09
CA SER A 77 37.63 76.32 9.43
C SER A 77 37.52 75.04 10.28
N ALA A 78 38.58 74.67 11.00
CA ALA A 78 38.57 73.57 11.97
C ALA A 78 37.49 73.76 13.06
N TYR A 79 37.30 75.00 13.52
CA TYR A 79 36.28 75.33 14.51
C TYR A 79 34.86 75.17 13.96
N PHE A 80 34.62 75.50 12.68
CA PHE A 80 33.31 75.30 12.03
C PHE A 80 33.00 73.83 11.71
N LEU A 81 34.03 73.01 11.47
CA LEU A 81 33.87 71.57 11.19
C LEU A 81 33.51 70.75 12.45
N GLN A 82 33.98 71.15 13.63
CA GLN A 82 33.78 70.37 14.86
C GLN A 82 32.29 70.08 15.19
N PRO A 83 31.35 71.05 15.13
CA PRO A 83 29.94 70.80 15.39
C PRO A 83 29.26 69.90 14.34
N ALA A 84 29.76 69.90 13.10
CA ALA A 84 29.23 69.06 12.03
C ALA A 84 29.66 67.59 12.24
N VAL A 85 30.93 67.37 12.56
CA VAL A 85 31.47 66.03 12.87
C VAL A 85 30.82 65.44 14.13
N SER A 86 30.58 66.24 15.17
CA SER A 86 29.88 65.76 16.37
C SER A 86 28.42 65.39 16.09
N ARG A 87 27.75 66.14 15.21
CA ARG A 87 26.39 65.85 14.78
C ARG A 87 26.33 64.56 13.95
N ALA A 88 27.27 64.38 13.01
CA ALA A 88 27.38 63.15 12.23
C ALA A 88 27.58 61.92 13.13
N ARG A 89 28.54 61.96 14.07
CA ARG A 89 28.78 60.85 15.01
C ARG A 89 27.57 60.54 15.90
N ARG A 90 26.80 61.57 16.29
CA ARG A 90 25.56 61.37 17.05
C ARG A 90 24.51 60.66 16.20
N LEU A 91 24.31 61.11 14.96
CA LEU A 91 23.39 60.45 14.01
C LEU A 91 23.82 59.00 13.75
N ASP A 92 25.10 58.74 13.54
CA ASP A 92 25.63 57.37 13.36
C ASP A 92 25.32 56.49 14.59
N SER A 93 25.48 57.03 15.80
CA SER A 93 25.14 56.30 17.02
C SER A 93 23.64 56.05 17.19
N GLU A 94 22.79 56.99 16.76
CA GLU A 94 21.34 56.86 16.79
C GLU A 94 20.86 55.86 15.71
N LEU A 95 21.47 55.87 14.52
CA LEU A 95 21.26 54.90 13.45
C LEU A 95 21.69 53.50 13.87
N ALA A 96 22.89 53.33 14.44
CA ALA A 96 23.36 52.04 14.93
C ALA A 96 22.41 51.45 15.98
N ARG A 97 21.89 52.28 16.91
CA ARG A 97 20.88 51.87 17.89
C ARG A 97 19.52 51.58 17.26
N ALA A 98 19.15 52.27 16.19
CA ALA A 98 17.90 51.99 15.47
C ALA A 98 18.01 50.67 14.69
N GLU A 99 19.14 50.41 14.03
CA GLU A 99 19.43 49.15 13.35
C GLU A 99 19.46 47.97 14.33
N GLU A 100 20.08 48.13 15.50
CA GLU A 100 20.12 47.08 16.52
C GLU A 100 18.71 46.75 17.04
N ARG A 101 17.88 47.76 17.30
CA ARG A 101 16.47 47.57 17.68
C ARG A 101 15.66 46.90 16.57
N LEU A 102 15.89 47.26 15.30
CA LEU A 102 15.23 46.63 14.17
C LEU A 102 15.65 45.16 14.04
N ARG A 103 16.94 44.85 14.17
CA ARG A 103 17.45 43.47 14.12
C ARG A 103 16.87 42.62 15.26
N ASP A 104 16.78 43.17 16.47
CA ASP A 104 16.17 42.47 17.62
C ASP A 104 14.67 42.22 17.38
N LEU A 105 13.91 43.20 16.88
CA LEU A 105 12.50 43.02 16.53
C LEU A 105 12.30 41.96 15.44
N VAL A 106 13.11 42.01 14.37
CA VAL A 106 13.05 41.02 13.29
C VAL A 106 13.39 39.62 13.80
N ALA A 107 14.39 39.48 14.67
CA ALA A 107 14.76 38.19 15.26
C ALA A 107 13.63 37.62 16.15
N ARG A 108 12.97 38.47 16.94
CA ARG A 108 11.83 38.08 17.77
C ARG A 108 10.64 37.66 16.92
N GLU A 109 10.32 38.41 15.87
CA GLU A 109 9.20 38.11 14.98
C GLU A 109 9.45 36.85 14.14
N ALA A 110 10.70 36.64 13.71
CA ALA A 110 11.08 35.40 13.05
C ALA A 110 10.95 34.20 13.98
N ALA A 111 11.33 34.34 15.26
CA ALA A 111 11.19 33.29 16.26
C ALA A 111 9.72 33.00 16.63
N SER A 112 8.88 34.04 16.78
CA SER A 112 7.44 33.88 17.03
C SER A 112 6.74 33.20 15.84
N SER A 113 7.03 33.65 14.63
CA SER A 113 6.50 33.08 13.38
C SER A 113 6.93 31.62 13.21
N ALA A 114 8.19 31.28 13.50
CA ALA A 114 8.67 29.90 13.46
C ALA A 114 7.91 29.00 14.46
N ALA A 115 7.72 29.46 15.70
CA ALA A 115 6.98 28.72 16.72
C ALA A 115 5.48 28.56 16.36
N GLU A 116 4.88 29.55 15.71
CA GLU A 116 3.50 29.45 15.21
C GLU A 116 3.38 28.44 14.07
N LEU A 117 4.31 28.50 13.10
CA LEU A 117 4.35 27.53 12.01
C LEU A 117 4.57 26.10 12.52
N GLU A 118 5.42 25.90 13.52
CA GLU A 118 5.64 24.59 14.14
C GLU A 118 4.35 24.06 14.80
N ARG A 119 3.62 24.91 15.54
CA ARG A 119 2.32 24.54 16.13
C ARG A 119 1.28 24.19 15.07
N LEU A 120 1.21 24.97 13.98
CA LEU A 120 0.30 24.68 12.86
C LEU A 120 0.68 23.38 12.15
N LEU A 121 1.97 23.11 11.96
CA LEU A 121 2.45 21.86 11.37
C LEU A 121 2.16 20.65 12.24
N VAL A 122 2.38 20.73 13.56
CA VAL A 122 2.03 19.65 14.50
C VAL A 122 0.54 19.38 14.47
N ARG A 123 -0.29 20.42 14.48
CA ARG A 123 -1.74 20.29 14.36
C ARG A 123 -2.15 19.66 13.03
N ALA A 124 -1.68 20.20 11.91
CA ALA A 124 -1.99 19.66 10.57
C ALA A 124 -1.54 18.20 10.42
N ARG A 125 -0.37 17.84 10.97
CA ARG A 125 0.11 16.45 11.01
C ARG A 125 -0.83 15.58 11.85
N SER A 126 -1.23 16.04 13.04
CA SER A 126 -2.17 15.29 13.88
C SER A 126 -3.54 15.08 13.21
N GLU A 127 -4.05 16.09 12.51
CA GLU A 127 -5.31 16.02 11.77
C GLU A 127 -5.20 15.05 10.57
N SER A 128 -4.06 15.05 9.86
CA SER A 128 -3.80 14.11 8.76
C SER A 128 -3.72 12.65 9.24
N VAL A 129 -3.07 12.41 10.38
CA VAL A 129 -2.95 11.07 10.98
C VAL A 129 -4.30 10.58 11.50
N ALA A 130 -5.08 11.45 12.14
CA ALA A 130 -6.43 11.13 12.58
C ALA A 130 -7.35 10.78 11.39
N ARG A 131 -7.26 11.53 10.28
CA ARG A 131 -8.01 11.25 9.06
C ARG A 131 -7.61 9.91 8.44
N LEU A 132 -6.32 9.61 8.36
CA LEU A 132 -5.83 8.33 7.85
C LEU A 132 -6.33 7.15 8.71
N ALA A 133 -6.29 7.28 10.04
CA ALA A 133 -6.78 6.25 10.95
C ALA A 133 -8.30 6.01 10.80
N GLU A 134 -9.07 7.06 10.54
CA GLU A 134 -10.51 6.95 10.25
C GLU A 134 -10.77 6.26 8.90
N GLU A 135 -9.99 6.59 7.86
CA GLU A 135 -10.06 5.92 6.56
C GLU A 135 -9.67 4.44 6.66
N GLU A 136 -8.66 4.09 7.45
CA GLU A 136 -8.28 2.69 7.72
C GLU A 136 -9.39 1.92 8.46
N ARG A 137 -10.05 2.54 9.44
CA ARG A 137 -11.20 1.93 10.13
C ARG A 137 -12.37 1.69 9.17
N ARG A 138 -12.66 2.65 8.29
CA ARG A 138 -13.70 2.49 7.26
C ARG A 138 -13.37 1.37 6.29
N LEU A 139 -12.15 1.33 5.76
CA LEU A 139 -11.70 0.25 4.87
C LEU A 139 -11.71 -1.12 5.56
N ALA A 140 -11.34 -1.19 6.84
CA ALA A 140 -11.40 -2.43 7.60
C ALA A 140 -12.85 -2.92 7.79
N GLU A 141 -13.78 -2.01 8.07
CA GLU A 141 -15.20 -2.34 8.20
C GLU A 141 -15.83 -2.74 6.86
N GLU A 142 -15.51 -2.03 5.77
CA GLU A 142 -15.92 -2.41 4.41
C GLU A 142 -15.43 -3.80 4.05
N ARG A 143 -14.14 -4.10 4.29
CA ARG A 143 -13.57 -5.43 4.07
C ARG A 143 -14.24 -6.50 4.93
N ARG A 144 -14.61 -6.18 6.17
CA ARG A 144 -15.31 -7.11 7.07
C ARG A 144 -16.70 -7.44 6.54
N ILE A 145 -17.43 -6.44 6.05
CA ILE A 145 -18.76 -6.61 5.44
C ILE A 145 -18.64 -7.45 4.16
N ASP A 146 -17.71 -7.10 3.27
CA ASP A 146 -17.47 -7.84 2.02
C ASP A 146 -17.08 -9.31 2.28
N LEU A 147 -16.22 -9.56 3.27
CA LEU A 147 -15.84 -10.92 3.66
C LEU A 147 -17.05 -11.69 4.17
N ALA A 148 -17.83 -11.10 5.07
CA ALA A 148 -19.03 -11.73 5.62
C ALA A 148 -20.07 -12.04 4.52
N GLU A 149 -20.20 -11.17 3.51
CA GLU A 149 -21.07 -11.41 2.38
C GLU A 149 -20.56 -12.54 1.48
N ARG A 150 -19.25 -12.58 1.19
CA ARG A 150 -18.62 -13.68 0.44
C ARG A 150 -18.76 -15.01 1.16
N GLU A 151 -18.52 -15.04 2.48
CA GLU A 151 -18.72 -16.24 3.31
C GLU A 151 -20.17 -16.71 3.27
N ARG A 152 -21.14 -15.79 3.37
CA ARG A 152 -22.57 -16.13 3.29
C ARG A 152 -22.92 -16.70 1.90
N ARG A 153 -22.41 -16.10 0.82
CA ARG A 153 -22.63 -16.60 -0.56
C ARG A 153 -22.01 -17.99 -0.76
N ALA A 154 -20.76 -18.19 -0.34
CA ALA A 154 -20.09 -19.47 -0.39
C ALA A 154 -20.82 -20.54 0.46
N GLY A 155 -21.34 -20.15 1.63
CA GLY A 155 -22.14 -21.04 2.48
C GLY A 155 -23.44 -21.50 1.81
N VAL A 156 -24.14 -20.59 1.11
CA VAL A 156 -25.35 -20.92 0.34
C VAL A 156 -25.02 -21.83 -0.85
N GLU A 157 -23.94 -21.55 -1.58
CA GLU A 157 -23.51 -22.38 -2.71
C GLU A 157 -23.11 -23.79 -2.26
N LEU A 158 -22.33 -23.90 -1.18
CA LEU A 158 -21.95 -25.18 -0.60
C LEU A 158 -23.17 -25.96 -0.11
N ALA A 159 -24.11 -25.31 0.59
CA ALA A 159 -25.36 -25.94 1.02
C ALA A 159 -26.21 -26.42 -0.17
N GLY A 160 -26.27 -25.64 -1.25
CA GLY A 160 -26.93 -26.03 -2.50
C GLY A 160 -26.27 -27.26 -3.14
N SER A 161 -24.95 -27.25 -3.28
CA SER A 161 -24.20 -28.37 -3.86
C SER A 161 -24.32 -29.66 -3.02
N LEU A 162 -24.36 -29.54 -1.69
CA LEU A 162 -24.57 -30.67 -0.79
C LEU A 162 -25.99 -31.23 -0.94
N ALA A 163 -27.00 -30.37 -1.03
CA ALA A 163 -28.38 -30.78 -1.25
C ALA A 163 -28.59 -31.47 -2.61
N ASP A 164 -27.91 -30.97 -3.66
CA ASP A 164 -27.90 -31.62 -4.98
C ASP A 164 -27.22 -32.99 -4.94
N ALA A 165 -26.06 -33.09 -4.28
CA ALA A 165 -25.36 -34.35 -4.10
C ALA A 165 -26.22 -35.36 -3.32
N GLN A 166 -26.88 -34.92 -2.23
CA GLN A 166 -27.78 -35.77 -1.46
C GLN A 166 -28.95 -36.27 -2.32
N ARG A 167 -29.60 -35.38 -3.09
CA ARG A 167 -30.67 -35.78 -4.03
C ARG A 167 -30.19 -36.78 -5.09
N ALA A 168 -28.97 -36.62 -5.59
CA ALA A 168 -28.39 -37.56 -6.55
C ALA A 168 -28.12 -38.93 -5.93
N VAL A 169 -27.63 -38.99 -4.68
CA VAL A 169 -27.46 -40.25 -3.94
C VAL A 169 -28.81 -40.92 -3.68
N GLU A 170 -29.80 -40.17 -3.20
CA GLU A 170 -31.16 -40.71 -2.99
C GLU A 170 -31.77 -41.27 -4.28
N SER A 171 -31.60 -40.56 -5.40
CA SER A 171 -32.06 -41.03 -6.71
C SER A 171 -31.35 -42.31 -7.14
N ARG A 172 -30.04 -42.42 -6.91
CA ARG A 172 -29.28 -43.64 -7.22
C ARG A 172 -29.69 -44.81 -6.33
N LEU A 173 -29.91 -44.56 -5.04
CA LEU A 173 -30.38 -45.59 -4.10
C LEU A 173 -31.77 -46.12 -4.49
N ARG A 174 -32.68 -45.25 -4.93
CA ARG A 174 -33.99 -45.68 -5.48
C ARG A 174 -33.82 -46.52 -6.75
N GLY A 175 -32.93 -46.10 -7.67
CA GLY A 175 -32.61 -46.89 -8.86
C GLY A 175 -32.08 -48.28 -8.51
N TRP A 176 -31.15 -48.37 -7.55
CA TRP A 176 -30.62 -49.64 -7.08
C TRP A 176 -31.66 -50.50 -6.37
N SER A 177 -32.59 -49.91 -5.60
CA SER A 177 -33.68 -50.71 -5.00
C SER A 177 -34.59 -51.30 -6.08
N GLU A 178 -34.95 -50.51 -7.10
CA GLU A 178 -35.75 -51.00 -8.22
C GLU A 178 -35.02 -52.08 -9.04
N ASP A 179 -33.71 -51.94 -9.24
CA ASP A 179 -32.89 -52.94 -9.91
C ASP A 179 -32.81 -54.24 -9.10
N LEU A 180 -32.67 -54.15 -7.77
CA LEU A 180 -32.69 -55.29 -6.87
C LEU A 180 -34.05 -56.00 -6.87
N ASP A 181 -35.16 -55.25 -6.87
CA ASP A 181 -36.51 -55.81 -6.97
C ASP A 181 -36.71 -56.54 -8.30
N ARG A 182 -36.23 -55.96 -9.41
CA ARG A 182 -36.25 -56.62 -10.74
C ARG A 182 -35.39 -57.88 -10.77
N ALA A 183 -34.20 -57.85 -10.17
CA ALA A 183 -33.33 -59.01 -10.07
C ALA A 183 -33.97 -60.13 -9.23
N SER A 184 -34.57 -59.78 -8.08
CA SER A 184 -35.33 -60.68 -7.22
C SER A 184 -36.47 -61.34 -7.99
N ALA A 185 -37.33 -60.55 -8.65
CA ALA A 185 -38.45 -61.08 -9.45
C ALA A 185 -38.01 -62.01 -10.59
N ASN A 186 -36.88 -61.69 -11.24
CA ASN A 186 -36.30 -62.55 -12.27
C ASN A 186 -35.80 -63.87 -11.66
N LEU A 187 -35.10 -63.84 -10.52
CA LEU A 187 -34.67 -65.03 -9.80
C LEU A 187 -35.86 -65.91 -9.39
N THR A 188 -36.94 -65.32 -8.88
CA THR A 188 -38.17 -66.06 -8.54
C THR A 188 -38.78 -66.74 -9.76
N THR A 189 -38.77 -66.06 -10.90
CA THR A 189 -39.24 -66.62 -12.18
C THR A 189 -38.35 -67.77 -12.66
N GLN A 190 -37.04 -67.64 -12.53
CA GLN A 190 -36.09 -68.70 -12.89
C GLN A 190 -36.23 -69.92 -11.97
N LEU A 191 -36.41 -69.71 -10.67
CA LEU A 191 -36.67 -70.78 -9.71
C LEU A 191 -37.99 -71.51 -10.01
N ALA A 192 -39.05 -70.78 -10.36
CA ALA A 192 -40.32 -71.38 -10.78
C ALA A 192 -40.15 -72.25 -12.03
N ARG A 193 -39.45 -71.75 -13.07
CA ARG A 193 -39.15 -72.51 -14.28
C ARG A 193 -38.27 -73.74 -14.02
N LEU A 194 -37.30 -73.62 -13.11
CA LEU A 194 -36.47 -74.75 -12.70
C LEU A 194 -37.33 -75.81 -11.99
N GLY A 195 -38.22 -75.38 -11.10
CA GLY A 195 -39.19 -76.24 -10.42
C GLY A 195 -40.12 -76.97 -11.40
N GLU A 196 -40.67 -76.28 -12.39
CA GLU A 196 -41.47 -76.88 -13.47
C GLU A 196 -40.65 -77.88 -14.32
N ARG A 197 -39.39 -77.56 -14.61
CA ARG A 197 -38.51 -78.47 -15.35
C ARG A 197 -38.21 -79.72 -14.52
N GLN A 198 -37.94 -79.57 -13.22
CA GLN A 198 -37.73 -80.70 -12.31
C GLN A 198 -38.99 -81.54 -12.16
N SER A 199 -40.18 -80.94 -12.02
CA SER A 199 -41.44 -81.70 -11.95
C SER A 199 -41.74 -82.44 -13.24
N ARG A 200 -41.44 -81.84 -14.40
CA ARG A 200 -41.57 -82.51 -15.71
C ARG A 200 -40.61 -83.68 -15.85
N LEU A 201 -39.34 -83.51 -15.46
CA LEU A 201 -38.36 -84.60 -15.48
C LEU A 201 -38.73 -85.72 -14.50
N LEU A 202 -39.29 -85.39 -13.33
CA LEU A 202 -39.82 -86.36 -12.38
C LEU A 202 -41.01 -87.11 -12.97
N ALA A 203 -41.99 -86.42 -13.57
CA ALA A 203 -43.13 -87.05 -14.22
C ALA A 203 -42.72 -87.94 -15.40
N GLU A 204 -41.71 -87.52 -16.17
CA GLU A 204 -41.14 -88.33 -17.26
C GLU A 204 -40.42 -89.57 -16.72
N ALA A 205 -39.67 -89.44 -15.62
CA ALA A 205 -39.05 -90.56 -14.93
C ALA A 205 -40.10 -91.52 -14.34
N GLU A 206 -41.15 -91.00 -13.69
CA GLU A 206 -42.28 -91.78 -13.18
C GLU A 206 -43.01 -92.52 -14.29
N ALA A 207 -43.27 -91.87 -15.43
CA ALA A 207 -43.89 -92.49 -16.60
C ALA A 207 -42.99 -93.59 -17.20
N ARG A 208 -41.68 -93.37 -17.23
CA ARG A 208 -40.71 -94.38 -17.69
C ARG A 208 -40.66 -95.57 -16.74
N VAL A 209 -40.65 -95.33 -15.42
CA VAL A 209 -40.73 -96.37 -14.40
C VAL A 209 -42.04 -97.14 -14.53
N ALA A 210 -43.19 -96.46 -14.72
CA ALA A 210 -44.47 -97.12 -14.94
C ALA A 210 -44.46 -98.01 -16.19
N ALA A 211 -43.87 -97.53 -17.30
CA ALA A 211 -43.72 -98.32 -18.52
C ALA A 211 -42.71 -99.48 -18.39
N ASP A 212 -41.66 -99.32 -17.58
CA ASP A 212 -40.73 -100.40 -17.23
C ASP A 212 -41.44 -101.44 -16.34
N VAL A 213 -42.27 -101.02 -15.39
CA VAL A 213 -43.10 -101.90 -14.55
C VAL A 213 -44.13 -102.67 -15.40
N GLU A 214 -44.78 -102.02 -16.36
CA GLU A 214 -45.72 -102.67 -17.27
C GLU A 214 -45.04 -103.68 -18.19
N ARG A 215 -43.83 -103.38 -18.69
CA ARG A 215 -43.00 -104.34 -19.44
C ARG A 215 -42.53 -105.51 -18.58
N LEU A 216 -42.18 -105.27 -17.32
CA LEU A 216 -41.87 -106.34 -16.39
C LEU A 216 -43.11 -107.19 -16.10
N ALA A 217 -44.29 -106.59 -15.97
CA ALA A 217 -45.55 -107.31 -15.79
C ALA A 217 -45.91 -108.14 -17.03
N SER A 218 -45.77 -107.58 -18.24
CA SER A 218 -46.01 -108.31 -19.49
C SER A 218 -44.98 -109.43 -19.71
N GLY A 219 -43.71 -109.17 -19.40
CA GLY A 219 -42.66 -110.18 -19.43
C GLY A 219 -42.85 -111.26 -18.37
N THR A 220 -43.39 -110.92 -17.20
CA THR A 220 -43.78 -111.90 -16.17
C THR A 220 -44.98 -112.73 -16.61
N GLU A 221 -45.93 -112.14 -17.32
CA GLU A 221 -47.09 -112.85 -17.86
C GLU A 221 -46.70 -113.74 -19.06
N GLU A 222 -45.76 -113.31 -19.91
CA GLU A 222 -45.10 -114.15 -20.91
C GLU A 222 -44.35 -115.30 -20.25
N GLN A 223 -43.54 -115.03 -19.22
CA GLN A 223 -42.88 -116.07 -18.43
C GLN A 223 -43.89 -117.03 -17.78
N ARG A 224 -45.03 -116.56 -17.28
CA ARG A 224 -46.11 -117.42 -16.79
C ARG A 224 -46.72 -118.25 -17.91
N SER A 225 -46.91 -117.68 -19.10
CA SER A 225 -47.42 -118.42 -20.26
C SER A 225 -46.42 -119.47 -20.76
N GLU A 226 -45.12 -119.18 -20.73
CA GLU A 226 -44.04 -120.14 -21.02
C GLU A 226 -43.94 -121.21 -19.94
N ILE A 227 -44.10 -120.85 -18.65
CA ILE A 227 -44.18 -121.82 -17.55
C ILE A 227 -45.42 -122.71 -17.68
N VAL A 228 -46.56 -122.17 -18.12
CA VAL A 228 -47.77 -122.95 -18.42
C VAL A 228 -47.52 -123.87 -19.61
N ARG A 229 -46.83 -123.41 -20.66
CA ARG A 229 -46.46 -124.23 -21.83
C ARG A 229 -45.47 -125.33 -21.46
N LEU A 230 -44.47 -125.03 -20.62
CA LEU A 230 -43.55 -126.00 -20.01
C LEU A 230 -44.29 -126.98 -19.09
N ARG A 231 -45.34 -126.53 -18.37
CA ARG A 231 -46.24 -127.41 -17.62
C ARG A 231 -47.07 -128.32 -18.53
N GLU A 232 -47.51 -127.84 -19.69
CA GLU A 232 -48.25 -128.61 -20.69
C GLU A 232 -47.33 -129.63 -21.40
N GLU A 233 -46.09 -129.25 -21.68
CA GLU A 233 -45.02 -130.13 -22.20
C GLU A 233 -44.60 -131.16 -21.14
N LEU A 234 -44.47 -130.77 -19.87
CA LEU A 234 -44.29 -131.70 -18.75
C LEU A 234 -45.50 -132.62 -18.56
N LYS A 235 -46.72 -132.15 -18.84
CA LYS A 235 -47.93 -132.97 -18.80
C LYS A 235 -47.95 -134.00 -19.95
N ARG A 236 -47.48 -133.63 -21.15
CA ARG A 236 -47.26 -134.59 -22.26
C ARG A 236 -46.14 -135.59 -21.98
N VAL A 237 -45.08 -135.17 -21.29
CA VAL A 237 -44.00 -136.06 -20.83
C VAL A 237 -44.50 -136.97 -19.69
N ALA A 238 -45.39 -136.48 -18.81
CA ALA A 238 -46.01 -137.27 -17.75
C ALA A 238 -47.02 -138.30 -18.27
N GLU A 239 -47.74 -138.02 -19.36
CA GLU A 239 -48.61 -139.00 -20.04
C GLU A 239 -47.81 -140.06 -20.83
N GLY A 240 -46.55 -139.76 -21.21
CA GLY A 240 -45.64 -140.69 -21.91
C GLY A 240 -44.79 -141.61 -21.01
N VAL A 241 -44.76 -141.37 -19.69
CA VAL A 241 -43.99 -142.18 -18.70
C VAL A 241 -44.94 -142.89 -17.70
N GLY A 242 -46.22 -142.99 -18.04
CA GLY A 242 -47.28 -143.54 -17.19
C GLY A 242 -47.38 -145.07 -17.06
N ALA A 243 -46.35 -145.86 -17.42
CA ALA A 243 -46.46 -147.32 -17.37
C ALA A 243 -45.30 -148.08 -16.70
N GLU A 244 -44.29 -147.41 -16.11
CA GLU A 244 -43.11 -148.13 -15.57
C GLU A 244 -42.53 -147.57 -14.26
N SER A 245 -43.35 -146.97 -13.39
CA SER A 245 -42.86 -146.51 -12.08
C SER A 245 -43.97 -146.31 -11.04
N GLN A 246 -44.93 -147.24 -10.98
CA GLN A 246 -46.04 -147.20 -10.00
C GLN A 246 -45.81 -148.10 -8.77
N SER A 247 -44.70 -148.86 -8.70
CA SER A 247 -44.37 -149.69 -7.51
C SER A 247 -43.13 -149.21 -6.73
N THR A 248 -42.45 -148.16 -7.19
CA THR A 248 -41.27 -147.58 -6.51
C THR A 248 -41.56 -146.29 -5.73
N LEU A 249 -42.80 -145.77 -5.79
CA LEU A 249 -43.19 -144.47 -5.21
C LEU A 249 -43.91 -144.53 -3.85
N GLU A 250 -44.06 -145.70 -3.24
CA GLU A 250 -44.57 -145.79 -1.85
C GLU A 250 -43.46 -145.74 -0.79
N GLN A 251 -42.18 -145.88 -1.19
CA GLN A 251 -41.04 -145.87 -0.26
C GLN A 251 -40.37 -144.50 -0.04
N HIS A 252 -40.80 -143.40 -0.69
CA HIS A 252 -40.17 -142.06 -0.54
C HIS A 252 -41.12 -140.89 -0.16
N GLY A 253 -42.38 -141.17 0.19
CA GLY A 253 -43.38 -140.12 0.51
C GLY A 253 -43.21 -139.38 1.85
N ILE A 254 -42.34 -139.86 2.75
CA ILE A 254 -42.15 -139.31 4.11
C ILE A 254 -40.91 -138.40 4.19
N GLU A 255 -39.88 -138.61 3.36
CA GLU A 255 -38.65 -137.80 3.37
C GLU A 255 -38.79 -136.48 2.58
N GLN A 256 -39.55 -136.47 1.48
CA GLN A 256 -39.78 -135.26 0.68
C GLN A 256 -40.56 -134.17 1.43
N ARG A 257 -41.52 -134.55 2.31
CA ARG A 257 -42.26 -133.56 3.12
C ARG A 257 -41.39 -132.92 4.20
N ARG A 258 -40.36 -133.62 4.67
CA ARG A 258 -39.39 -133.10 5.65
C ARG A 258 -38.37 -132.17 4.99
N ALA A 259 -37.88 -132.52 3.81
CA ALA A 259 -36.94 -131.70 3.04
C ALA A 259 -37.57 -130.39 2.49
N LEU A 260 -38.84 -130.42 2.08
CA LEU A 260 -39.55 -129.21 1.65
C LEU A 260 -39.91 -128.28 2.82
N GLY A 261 -40.20 -128.83 4.01
CA GLY A 261 -40.34 -128.05 5.24
C GLY A 261 -39.04 -127.35 5.65
N GLU A 262 -37.91 -128.06 5.65
CA GLU A 262 -36.60 -127.49 5.94
C GLU A 262 -36.14 -126.46 4.90
N LEU A 263 -36.46 -126.65 3.61
CA LEU A 263 -36.16 -125.65 2.58
C LEU A 263 -36.99 -124.37 2.75
N THR A 264 -38.27 -124.50 3.12
CA THR A 264 -39.15 -123.35 3.35
C THR A 264 -38.73 -122.57 4.61
N GLU A 265 -38.31 -123.29 5.65
CA GLU A 265 -37.78 -122.69 6.88
C GLU A 265 -36.41 -122.04 6.64
N ARG A 266 -35.53 -122.66 5.83
CA ARG A 266 -34.27 -122.05 5.39
C ARG A 266 -34.48 -120.79 4.55
N LEU A 267 -35.46 -120.79 3.65
CA LEU A 267 -35.79 -119.61 2.83
C LEU A 267 -36.34 -118.47 3.68
N THR A 268 -37.32 -118.74 4.55
CA THR A 268 -37.86 -117.71 5.46
C THR A 268 -36.83 -117.22 6.49
N ARG A 269 -35.89 -118.07 6.91
CA ARG A 269 -34.76 -117.65 7.75
C ARG A 269 -33.79 -116.76 6.99
N ARG A 270 -33.46 -117.10 5.75
CA ARG A 270 -32.55 -116.33 4.89
C ARG A 270 -33.17 -115.01 4.43
N GLU A 271 -34.48 -114.99 4.17
CA GLU A 271 -35.25 -113.78 3.88
C GLU A 271 -35.23 -112.83 5.09
N ARG A 272 -35.53 -113.31 6.30
CA ARG A 272 -35.44 -112.48 7.51
C ARG A 272 -34.02 -112.00 7.80
N GLU A 273 -33.02 -112.84 7.52
CA GLU A 273 -31.61 -112.43 7.67
C GLU A 273 -31.22 -111.36 6.64
N LEU A 274 -31.67 -111.48 5.39
CA LEU A 274 -31.43 -110.49 4.33
C LEU A 274 -32.18 -109.19 4.58
N SER A 275 -33.46 -109.23 4.95
CA SER A 275 -34.21 -108.02 5.35
C SER A 275 -33.58 -107.34 6.56
N GLY A 276 -33.17 -108.11 7.58
CA GLY A 276 -32.49 -107.54 8.75
C GLY A 276 -31.08 -107.01 8.46
N ARG A 277 -30.40 -107.48 7.41
CA ARG A 277 -29.14 -106.88 6.93
C ARG A 277 -29.40 -105.64 6.09
N LEU A 278 -30.43 -105.66 5.24
CA LEU A 278 -30.85 -104.53 4.42
C LEU A 278 -31.26 -103.35 5.31
N GLU A 279 -32.10 -103.56 6.32
CA GLU A 279 -32.50 -102.50 7.26
C GLU A 279 -31.31 -101.91 8.04
N ARG A 280 -30.32 -102.76 8.39
CA ARG A 280 -29.08 -102.31 9.04
C ARG A 280 -28.19 -101.51 8.09
N GLU A 281 -28.02 -101.96 6.85
CA GLU A 281 -27.25 -101.23 5.85
C GLU A 281 -27.93 -99.93 5.42
N GLU A 282 -29.26 -99.92 5.30
CA GLU A 282 -30.04 -98.71 5.00
C GLU A 282 -29.97 -97.69 6.15
N SER A 283 -30.12 -98.13 7.40
CA SER A 283 -29.98 -97.24 8.56
C SER A 283 -28.55 -96.70 8.71
N GLU A 284 -27.52 -97.54 8.49
CA GLU A 284 -26.12 -97.07 8.47
C GLU A 284 -25.81 -96.14 7.30
N ALA A 285 -26.38 -96.39 6.12
CA ALA A 285 -26.19 -95.53 4.94
C ALA A 285 -26.90 -94.19 5.13
N ALA A 286 -28.12 -94.18 5.65
CA ALA A 286 -28.85 -92.97 5.99
C ALA A 286 -28.11 -92.15 7.06
N GLN A 287 -27.55 -92.80 8.08
CA GLN A 287 -26.75 -92.15 9.11
C GLN A 287 -25.43 -91.58 8.57
N ARG A 288 -24.73 -92.32 7.70
CA ARG A 288 -23.52 -91.84 7.01
C ARG A 288 -23.80 -90.67 6.08
N LEU A 289 -24.91 -90.71 5.35
CA LEU A 289 -25.33 -89.62 4.47
C LEU A 289 -25.68 -88.37 5.27
N THR A 290 -26.47 -88.48 6.33
CA THR A 290 -26.83 -87.33 7.17
C THR A 290 -25.63 -86.71 7.87
N SER A 291 -24.71 -87.50 8.42
CA SER A 291 -23.46 -86.97 8.98
C SER A 291 -22.56 -86.35 7.90
N GLY A 292 -22.48 -86.97 6.73
CA GLY A 292 -21.69 -86.47 5.60
C GLY A 292 -22.21 -85.15 5.06
N PHE A 293 -23.54 -85.01 4.92
CA PHE A 293 -24.16 -83.76 4.48
C PHE A 293 -23.96 -82.64 5.50
N ALA A 294 -24.11 -82.91 6.80
CA ALA A 294 -23.87 -81.91 7.84
C ALA A 294 -22.41 -81.41 7.85
N GLU A 295 -21.44 -82.31 7.63
CA GLU A 295 -20.03 -81.94 7.58
C GLU A 295 -19.67 -81.19 6.28
N ILE A 296 -20.28 -81.56 5.15
CA ILE A 296 -20.12 -80.85 3.86
C ILE A 296 -20.75 -79.46 3.92
N GLU A 297 -21.96 -79.32 4.45
CA GLU A 297 -22.60 -78.01 4.66
C GLU A 297 -21.75 -77.11 5.55
N ARG A 298 -21.20 -77.65 6.64
CA ARG A 298 -20.33 -76.89 7.53
C ARG A 298 -19.04 -76.43 6.82
N ARG A 299 -18.37 -77.32 6.07
CA ARG A 299 -17.18 -76.93 5.28
C ARG A 299 -17.52 -75.91 4.18
N ALA A 300 -18.66 -76.07 3.52
CA ALA A 300 -19.11 -75.15 2.49
C ALA A 300 -19.41 -73.76 3.09
N LEU A 301 -20.12 -73.69 4.21
CA LEU A 301 -20.39 -72.45 4.95
C LEU A 301 -19.11 -71.78 5.45
N GLU A 302 -18.19 -72.52 6.07
CA GLU A 302 -16.90 -71.99 6.53
C GLU A 302 -16.03 -71.50 5.36
N GLY A 303 -16.09 -72.19 4.21
CA GLY A 303 -15.41 -71.80 2.97
C GLY A 303 -15.98 -70.53 2.33
N LEU A 304 -17.32 -70.41 2.31
CA LEU A 304 -18.03 -69.23 1.84
C LEU A 304 -17.78 -68.04 2.79
N GLU A 305 -17.82 -68.26 4.11
CA GLU A 305 -17.52 -67.21 5.09
C GLU A 305 -16.08 -66.70 4.92
N ARG A 306 -15.09 -67.60 4.74
CA ARG A 306 -13.69 -67.19 4.50
C ARG A 306 -13.51 -66.44 3.20
N THR A 307 -14.11 -66.90 2.11
CA THR A 307 -13.99 -66.21 0.81
C THR A 307 -14.69 -64.85 0.84
N VAL A 308 -15.86 -64.75 1.46
CA VAL A 308 -16.54 -63.47 1.68
C VAL A 308 -15.70 -62.54 2.57
N LYS A 309 -15.20 -63.01 3.73
CA LYS A 309 -14.31 -62.19 4.59
C LYS A 309 -13.09 -61.68 3.84
N ASN A 310 -12.43 -62.56 3.09
CA ASN A 310 -11.23 -62.19 2.34
C ASN A 310 -11.55 -61.24 1.18
N ALA A 311 -12.67 -61.45 0.48
CA ALA A 311 -13.12 -60.55 -0.59
C ALA A 311 -13.55 -59.19 -0.04
N THR A 312 -14.32 -59.15 1.04
CA THR A 312 -14.75 -57.89 1.68
C THR A 312 -13.55 -57.13 2.25
N ARG A 313 -12.59 -57.81 2.88
CA ARG A 313 -11.36 -57.17 3.36
C ARG A 313 -10.48 -56.68 2.22
N GLY A 314 -10.21 -57.52 1.22
CA GLY A 314 -9.39 -57.14 0.07
C GLY A 314 -10.02 -56.02 -0.76
N TYR A 315 -11.35 -56.03 -0.93
CA TYR A 315 -12.06 -54.95 -1.63
C TYR A 315 -12.04 -53.67 -0.79
N SER A 316 -12.30 -53.72 0.53
CA SER A 316 -12.25 -52.53 1.38
C SER A 316 -10.84 -51.91 1.50
N GLU A 317 -9.79 -52.72 1.66
CA GLU A 317 -8.40 -52.23 1.67
C GLU A 317 -8.01 -51.65 0.30
N SER A 318 -8.34 -52.32 -0.81
CA SER A 318 -8.08 -51.81 -2.17
C SER A 318 -8.84 -50.50 -2.47
N THR A 319 -10.10 -50.42 -2.03
CA THR A 319 -10.90 -49.21 -2.22
C THR A 319 -10.38 -48.06 -1.35
N ALA A 320 -9.97 -48.33 -0.11
CA ALA A 320 -9.36 -47.33 0.76
C ALA A 320 -8.04 -46.80 0.17
N GLN A 321 -7.18 -47.68 -0.34
CA GLN A 321 -5.92 -47.31 -0.97
C GLN A 321 -6.14 -46.45 -2.22
N SER A 322 -7.06 -46.87 -3.10
CA SER A 322 -7.38 -46.11 -4.32
C SER A 322 -8.06 -44.77 -4.03
N PHE A 323 -8.87 -44.67 -2.96
CA PHE A 323 -9.40 -43.39 -2.48
C PHE A 323 -8.29 -42.48 -1.94
N GLU A 324 -7.35 -43.02 -1.16
CA GLU A 324 -6.25 -42.24 -0.60
C GLU A 324 -5.33 -41.70 -1.70
N ASP A 325 -5.00 -42.52 -2.70
CA ASP A 325 -4.22 -42.12 -3.87
C ASP A 325 -4.97 -41.07 -4.71
N ALA A 326 -6.28 -41.24 -4.92
CA ALA A 326 -7.10 -40.26 -5.63
C ALA A 326 -7.19 -38.92 -4.88
N ILE A 327 -7.34 -38.94 -3.55
CA ILE A 327 -7.35 -37.73 -2.71
C ILE A 327 -5.99 -37.03 -2.77
N LYS A 328 -4.89 -37.79 -2.70
CA LYS A 328 -3.54 -37.24 -2.77
C LYS A 328 -3.28 -36.60 -4.14
N ALA A 329 -3.65 -37.27 -5.23
CA ALA A 329 -3.57 -36.74 -6.57
C ALA A 329 -4.43 -35.47 -6.75
N ALA A 330 -5.68 -35.48 -6.26
CA ALA A 330 -6.55 -34.31 -6.31
C ALA A 330 -5.99 -33.12 -5.51
N ARG A 331 -5.38 -33.38 -4.33
CA ARG A 331 -4.70 -32.36 -3.53
C ARG A 331 -3.49 -31.77 -4.24
N GLU A 332 -2.65 -32.60 -4.84
CA GLU A 332 -1.48 -32.12 -5.60
C GLU A 332 -1.91 -31.32 -6.82
N ASP A 333 -2.96 -31.74 -7.52
CA ASP A 333 -3.44 -31.05 -8.72
C ASP A 333 -4.10 -29.70 -8.35
N ALA A 334 -4.86 -29.67 -7.25
CA ALA A 334 -5.40 -28.43 -6.67
C ALA A 334 -4.28 -27.48 -6.22
N ALA A 335 -3.22 -27.99 -5.57
CA ALA A 335 -2.08 -27.17 -5.18
C ALA A 335 -1.34 -26.58 -6.39
N ARG A 336 -1.15 -27.37 -7.46
CA ARG A 336 -0.55 -26.88 -8.72
C ARG A 336 -1.42 -25.86 -9.43
N ARG A 337 -2.76 -26.00 -9.37
CA ARG A 337 -3.69 -25.00 -9.91
C ARG A 337 -3.63 -23.72 -9.09
N PHE A 338 -3.71 -23.81 -7.77
CA PHE A 338 -3.57 -22.66 -6.87
C PHE A 338 -2.24 -21.93 -7.06
N ALA A 339 -1.12 -22.64 -7.18
CA ALA A 339 0.18 -22.01 -7.42
C ALA A 339 0.17 -21.21 -8.74
N ARG A 340 -0.37 -21.79 -9.83
CA ARG A 340 -0.46 -21.10 -11.12
C ARG A 340 -1.43 -19.92 -11.12
N GLU A 341 -2.52 -20.01 -10.36
CA GLU A 341 -3.46 -18.91 -10.18
C GLU A 341 -2.88 -17.79 -9.31
N LEU A 342 -2.14 -18.13 -8.26
CA LEU A 342 -1.40 -17.16 -7.46
C LEU A 342 -0.33 -16.44 -8.28
N ASP A 343 0.44 -17.16 -9.09
CA ASP A 343 1.43 -16.55 -9.99
C ASP A 343 0.76 -15.59 -10.98
N ARG A 344 -0.36 -16.00 -11.61
CA ARG A 344 -1.13 -15.12 -12.50
C ARG A 344 -1.72 -13.92 -11.78
N ALA A 345 -2.23 -14.10 -10.57
CA ALA A 345 -2.78 -13.00 -9.77
C ALA A 345 -1.68 -12.02 -9.36
N VAL A 346 -0.50 -12.50 -8.97
CA VAL A 346 0.68 -11.68 -8.66
C VAL A 346 1.15 -10.92 -9.90
N GLU A 347 1.23 -11.59 -11.06
CA GLU A 347 1.62 -10.94 -12.31
C GLU A 347 0.62 -9.85 -12.71
N THR A 348 -0.68 -10.13 -12.64
CA THR A 348 -1.75 -9.15 -12.91
C THR A 348 -1.66 -7.98 -11.93
N MET A 349 -1.55 -8.26 -10.63
CA MET A 349 -1.45 -7.22 -9.59
C MET A 349 -0.18 -6.38 -9.74
N SER A 350 0.93 -6.97 -10.18
CA SER A 350 2.17 -6.22 -10.48
C SER A 350 2.01 -5.29 -11.68
N ARG A 351 1.27 -5.74 -12.70
CA ARG A 351 0.99 -4.98 -13.92
C ARG A 351 0.03 -3.83 -13.64
N ASP A 352 -1.00 -4.08 -12.84
CA ASP A 352 -1.95 -3.07 -12.37
C ASP A 352 -1.28 -2.06 -11.45
N ALA A 353 -0.44 -2.53 -10.50
CA ALA A 353 0.34 -1.64 -9.64
C ALA A 353 1.31 -0.76 -10.44
N ALA A 354 1.98 -1.32 -11.45
CA ALA A 354 2.83 -0.56 -12.36
C ALA A 354 2.01 0.46 -13.18
N GLY A 355 0.81 0.09 -13.65
CA GLY A 355 -0.12 0.98 -14.34
C GLY A 355 -0.58 2.14 -13.46
N VAL A 356 -1.01 1.85 -12.23
CA VAL A 356 -1.43 2.88 -11.25
C VAL A 356 -0.26 3.78 -10.84
N LEU A 357 0.94 3.23 -10.68
CA LEU A 357 2.15 4.03 -10.41
C LEU A 357 2.49 4.94 -11.58
N ALA A 358 2.40 4.46 -12.82
CA ALA A 358 2.61 5.28 -14.01
C ALA A 358 1.57 6.39 -14.12
N GLU A 359 0.28 6.08 -13.90
CA GLU A 359 -0.80 7.07 -13.91
C GLU A 359 -0.64 8.12 -12.80
N ARG A 360 -0.22 7.70 -11.60
CA ARG A 360 0.10 8.62 -10.49
C ARG A 360 1.34 9.47 -10.78
N MET A 361 2.37 8.92 -11.40
CA MET A 361 3.55 9.68 -11.85
C MET A 361 3.16 10.73 -12.90
N THR A 362 2.31 10.38 -13.86
CA THR A 362 1.81 11.34 -14.86
C THR A 362 0.96 12.43 -14.21
N ARG A 363 0.00 12.09 -13.35
CA ARG A 363 -0.80 13.10 -12.61
C ARG A 363 0.06 13.96 -11.68
N ALA A 364 1.04 13.37 -11.01
CA ALA A 364 1.99 14.11 -10.18
C ALA A 364 2.84 15.06 -11.03
N GLY A 365 3.30 14.59 -12.20
CA GLY A 365 3.99 15.39 -13.21
C GLY A 365 3.15 16.57 -13.70
N ASP A 366 1.93 16.31 -14.17
CA ASP A 366 1.00 17.33 -14.65
C ASP A 366 0.66 18.35 -13.55
N SER A 367 0.38 17.89 -12.33
CA SER A 367 0.13 18.78 -11.19
C SER A 367 1.37 19.56 -10.76
N GLY A 368 2.56 18.99 -10.95
CA GLY A 368 3.84 19.64 -10.71
C GLY A 368 4.10 20.74 -11.73
N VAL A 369 3.88 20.46 -13.03
CA VAL A 369 3.99 21.42 -14.13
C VAL A 369 3.00 22.56 -13.92
N GLN A 370 1.73 22.29 -13.62
CA GLN A 370 0.74 23.32 -13.38
C GLN A 370 1.07 24.20 -12.16
N LYS A 371 1.62 23.62 -11.08
CA LYS A 371 2.07 24.39 -9.91
C LYS A 371 3.29 25.25 -10.23
N LEU A 372 4.23 24.73 -11.02
CA LEU A 372 5.40 25.48 -11.48
C LEU A 372 4.98 26.63 -12.40
N GLU A 373 4.12 26.38 -13.40
CA GLU A 373 3.56 27.43 -14.25
C GLU A 373 2.83 28.50 -13.44
N ARG A 374 2.02 28.09 -12.45
CA ARG A 374 1.32 29.04 -11.58
C ARG A 374 2.30 29.89 -10.76
N ARG A 375 3.35 29.29 -10.18
CA ARG A 375 4.39 30.03 -9.45
C ARG A 375 5.19 30.94 -10.37
N LEU A 376 5.51 30.51 -11.59
CA LEU A 376 6.20 31.33 -12.58
C LEU A 376 5.35 32.54 -12.98
N ASN A 377 4.05 32.35 -13.20
CA ASN A 377 3.12 33.44 -13.50
C ASN A 377 2.93 34.38 -12.30
N GLU A 378 2.86 33.86 -11.07
CA GLU A 378 2.79 34.66 -9.85
C GLU A 378 4.08 35.47 -9.63
N LEU A 379 5.25 34.87 -9.87
CA LEU A 379 6.56 35.56 -9.81
C LEU A 379 6.68 36.63 -10.90
N ALA A 380 6.26 36.33 -12.13
CA ALA A 380 6.23 37.29 -13.23
C ALA A 380 5.32 38.48 -12.90
N ALA A 381 4.11 38.21 -12.40
CA ALA A 381 3.18 39.26 -11.97
C ALA A 381 3.66 40.05 -10.75
N HIS A 382 4.47 39.45 -9.88
CA HIS A 382 5.08 40.15 -8.75
C HIS A 382 6.24 41.04 -9.22
N LEU A 383 7.09 40.56 -10.11
CA LEU A 383 8.18 41.35 -10.71
C LEU A 383 7.64 42.52 -11.52
N GLU A 384 6.56 42.35 -12.28
CA GLU A 384 5.94 43.47 -13.01
C GLU A 384 5.38 44.51 -12.04
N ARG A 385 4.72 44.08 -10.96
CA ARG A 385 4.25 44.99 -9.89
C ARG A 385 5.41 45.72 -9.21
N GLN A 386 6.49 45.04 -8.87
CA GLN A 386 7.69 45.68 -8.31
C GLN A 386 8.30 46.69 -9.28
N ARG A 387 8.32 46.37 -10.59
CA ARG A 387 8.82 47.28 -11.63
C ARG A 387 7.94 48.52 -11.75
N GLU A 388 6.62 48.38 -11.71
CA GLU A 388 5.67 49.50 -11.71
C GLU A 388 5.79 50.35 -10.44
N GLU A 389 5.95 49.73 -9.26
CA GLU A 389 6.20 50.43 -7.99
C GLU A 389 7.51 51.22 -8.02
N ILE A 390 8.59 50.64 -8.56
CA ILE A 390 9.87 51.35 -8.73
C ILE A 390 9.71 52.49 -9.73
N ALA A 391 9.03 52.28 -10.86
CA ALA A 391 8.81 53.31 -11.87
C ALA A 391 7.97 54.48 -11.33
N THR A 392 6.92 54.19 -10.56
CA THR A 392 6.09 55.21 -9.92
C THR A 392 6.85 55.95 -8.82
N ALA A 393 7.64 55.25 -8.00
CA ALA A 393 8.49 55.87 -6.99
C ALA A 393 9.54 56.81 -7.62
N LEU A 394 10.19 56.39 -8.71
CA LEU A 394 11.13 57.24 -9.45
C LEU A 394 10.43 58.46 -10.06
N THR A 395 9.24 58.29 -10.61
CA THR A 395 8.45 59.40 -11.18
C THR A 395 8.06 60.41 -10.09
N GLN A 396 7.67 59.92 -8.91
CA GLN A 396 7.35 60.78 -7.76
C GLN A 396 8.59 61.51 -7.23
N GLN A 397 9.74 60.85 -7.16
CA GLN A 397 11.00 61.49 -6.76
C GLN A 397 11.44 62.56 -7.75
N LEU A 398 11.29 62.32 -9.07
CA LEU A 398 11.59 63.31 -10.10
C LEU A 398 10.65 64.52 -9.99
N ALA A 399 9.34 64.29 -9.81
CA ALA A 399 8.37 65.38 -9.64
C ALA A 399 8.64 66.19 -8.36
N ALA A 400 8.97 65.52 -7.25
CA ALA A 400 9.35 66.19 -6.01
C ALA A 400 10.64 67.00 -6.18
N GLY A 401 11.65 66.44 -6.82
CA GLY A 401 12.90 67.13 -7.17
C GLY A 401 12.66 68.35 -8.05
N GLU A 402 11.79 68.25 -9.06
CA GLU A 402 11.41 69.37 -9.92
C GLU A 402 10.71 70.49 -9.13
N THR A 403 9.80 70.13 -8.22
CA THR A 403 9.11 71.13 -7.38
C THR A 403 10.06 71.84 -6.42
N GLU A 404 11.02 71.12 -5.83
CA GLU A 404 12.02 71.72 -4.95
C GLU A 404 12.99 72.60 -5.74
N LEU A 405 13.37 72.20 -6.96
CA LEU A 405 14.22 73.00 -7.83
C LEU A 405 13.50 74.29 -8.28
N ARG A 406 12.21 74.22 -8.61
CA ARG A 406 11.38 75.42 -8.85
C ARG A 406 11.32 76.33 -7.63
N ARG A 407 11.17 75.76 -6.43
CA ARG A 407 11.16 76.53 -5.17
C ARG A 407 12.50 77.21 -4.94
N GLN A 408 13.61 76.51 -5.16
CA GLN A 408 14.96 77.06 -5.06
C GLN A 408 15.18 78.19 -6.07
N LEU A 409 14.77 78.01 -7.34
CA LEU A 409 14.84 79.05 -8.36
C LEU A 409 13.99 80.28 -7.99
N GLN A 410 12.79 80.09 -7.43
CA GLN A 410 11.95 81.18 -6.95
C GLN A 410 12.58 81.91 -5.75
N THR A 411 13.22 81.19 -4.82
CA THR A 411 13.93 81.82 -3.71
C THR A 411 15.16 82.59 -4.18
N LEU A 412 15.89 82.06 -5.17
CA LEU A 412 17.04 82.74 -5.76
C LEU A 412 16.61 83.96 -6.58
N SER A 413 15.49 83.87 -7.32
CA SER A 413 14.96 85.01 -8.06
C SER A 413 14.47 86.10 -7.10
N ALA A 414 13.76 85.74 -6.04
CA ALA A 414 13.33 86.69 -5.00
C ALA A 414 14.53 87.31 -4.27
N ALA A 415 15.58 86.53 -4.00
CA ALA A 415 16.82 87.04 -3.43
C ALA A 415 17.53 88.01 -4.38
N ALA A 416 17.62 87.68 -5.67
CA ALA A 416 18.20 88.54 -6.70
C ALA A 416 17.39 89.83 -6.91
N GLU A 417 16.07 89.76 -6.83
CA GLU A 417 15.18 90.94 -6.88
C GLU A 417 15.35 91.81 -5.63
N ALA A 418 15.49 91.21 -4.45
CA ALA A 418 15.80 91.94 -3.21
C ALA A 418 17.18 92.61 -3.25
N GLU A 419 18.19 91.93 -3.78
CA GLU A 419 19.52 92.52 -4.01
C GLU A 419 19.47 93.65 -5.04
N ARG A 420 18.69 93.51 -6.12
CA ARG A 420 18.46 94.60 -7.09
C ARG A 420 17.78 95.80 -6.45
N ALA A 421 16.71 95.59 -5.67
CA ALA A 421 16.03 96.68 -4.97
C ALA A 421 16.94 97.38 -3.95
N ALA A 422 17.79 96.62 -3.24
CA ALA A 422 18.79 97.19 -2.35
C ALA A 422 19.83 98.01 -3.11
N LEU A 423 20.33 97.53 -4.25
CA LEU A 423 21.27 98.26 -5.10
C LEU A 423 20.62 99.52 -5.71
N GLU A 424 19.37 99.47 -6.13
CA GLU A 424 18.61 100.64 -6.61
C GLU A 424 18.45 101.68 -5.50
N SER A 425 18.11 101.26 -4.28
CA SER A 425 18.02 102.19 -3.14
C SER A 425 19.37 102.85 -2.81
N GLN A 426 20.48 102.09 -2.92
CA GLN A 426 21.83 102.62 -2.74
C GLN A 426 22.22 103.59 -3.86
N LEU A 427 21.82 103.32 -5.11
CA LEU A 427 22.04 104.22 -6.24
C LEU A 427 21.21 105.51 -6.10
N GLU A 428 19.96 105.43 -5.65
CA GLU A 428 19.14 106.60 -5.34
C GLU A 428 19.74 107.43 -4.19
N GLU A 429 20.25 106.77 -3.15
CA GLU A 429 20.91 107.46 -2.04
C GLU A 429 22.23 108.10 -2.47
N LEU A 430 23.03 107.44 -3.32
CA LEU A 430 24.23 108.02 -3.91
C LEU A 430 23.91 109.20 -4.84
N ALA A 431 22.87 109.10 -5.67
CA ALA A 431 22.41 110.20 -6.51
C ALA A 431 21.98 111.40 -5.65
N ARG A 432 21.24 111.14 -4.57
CA ARG A 432 20.82 112.17 -3.61
C ARG A 432 21.99 112.83 -2.89
N ARG A 433 23.01 112.06 -2.49
CA ARG A 433 24.26 112.59 -1.90
C ARG A 433 25.07 113.42 -2.91
N ILE A 434 25.08 113.04 -4.19
CA ILE A 434 25.71 113.82 -5.25
C ILE A 434 24.95 115.14 -5.43
N ASP A 435 23.62 115.12 -5.50
CA ASP A 435 22.80 116.33 -5.63
C ASP A 435 22.95 117.25 -4.42
N GLU A 436 23.03 116.71 -3.20
CA GLU A 436 23.31 117.47 -1.98
C GLU A 436 24.72 118.08 -2.00
N ALA A 437 25.74 117.32 -2.42
CA ALA A 437 27.11 117.82 -2.56
C ALA A 437 27.21 118.91 -3.64
N VAL A 438 26.51 118.75 -4.77
CA VAL A 438 26.40 119.75 -5.85
C VAL A 438 25.68 120.99 -5.35
N ALA A 439 24.57 120.86 -4.62
CA ALA A 439 23.85 121.99 -4.02
C ALA A 439 24.68 122.71 -2.94
N GLN A 440 25.52 121.98 -2.21
CA GLN A 440 26.43 122.53 -1.21
C GLN A 440 27.64 123.25 -1.85
N ALA A 441 28.16 122.72 -2.96
CA ALA A 441 29.16 123.39 -3.80
C ALA A 441 28.58 124.66 -4.46
N ARG A 442 27.34 124.61 -4.94
CA ARG A 442 26.62 125.76 -5.51
C ARG A 442 26.34 126.83 -4.45
N ARG A 443 25.98 126.45 -3.22
CA ARG A 443 25.86 127.36 -2.07
C ARG A 443 27.20 127.96 -1.64
N ARG A 444 28.31 127.21 -1.72
CA ARG A 444 29.67 127.75 -1.50
C ARG A 444 30.10 128.73 -2.60
N LEU A 445 29.68 128.50 -3.85
CA LEU A 445 29.89 129.43 -4.96
C LEU A 445 29.09 130.73 -4.79
N VAL A 446 27.81 130.63 -4.40
CA VAL A 446 26.97 131.81 -4.12
C VAL A 446 27.40 132.55 -2.84
N GLY A 447 28.00 131.84 -1.86
CA GLY A 447 28.59 132.46 -0.67
C GLY A 447 29.92 133.18 -0.90
N LEU A 448 30.57 132.97 -2.04
CA LEU A 448 31.77 133.70 -2.46
C LEU A 448 31.45 134.93 -3.34
N GLU A 449 30.19 135.05 -3.79
CA GLU A 449 29.64 136.27 -4.39
C GLU A 449 28.88 137.09 -3.33
N GLY A 450 29.62 137.49 -2.29
CA GLY A 450 29.24 138.60 -1.42
C GLY A 450 29.53 139.95 -2.09
N PRO A 451 28.77 140.99 -1.76
CA PRO A 451 28.52 142.14 -2.62
C PRO A 451 29.73 143.08 -2.69
N ARG A 452 30.12 143.49 -3.91
CA ARG A 452 30.91 144.71 -4.10
C ARG A 452 29.95 145.87 -4.37
N VAL A 453 29.94 146.75 -3.39
CA VAL A 453 29.55 148.16 -3.45
C VAL A 453 30.48 148.85 -4.45
N ASP A 454 29.92 149.25 -5.61
CA ASP A 454 29.83 150.61 -6.18
C ASP A 454 29.31 150.53 -7.63
#